data_AF-A0AA97KF12-F1
#
_entry.id   AF-A0AA97KF12-F1
#
_cell.length_a   1.000
_cell.length_b   1.000
_cell.length_c   1.000
_cell.angle_alpha   90.00
_cell.angle_beta   90.00
_cell.angle_gamma   90.00
#
_symmetry.space_group_name_H-M   'P 1'
#
loop_
_entity.id
_entity.type
_entity.pdbx_description
1 polymer ?
#
loop_
_entity_poly.entity_id
_entity_poly.type
_entity_poly.pdbx_seq_one_letter_code
_entity_poly.pdbx_strand_id
1 'polypeptide(L)'
;MTGLLAKMHPSLFWALLAAMASLLLFQAIFLSRFLPLLIQAASADRTGSAGAVQLEAGVPVRSGDATFPKAMDNVTVRQGESAILRCLVDNRVTRVAWLNRSSILFAGNDKWCLDSRVEIVTNTQTQYVIQIKDVNVYDEGPYTCSVQTDNHPKTLRVYLIVQVPPQIVEISSDISINEGGNISLTCIATGRPDPMITWRHISPKAVGFLSEDEYLEITSITREQSGAYECSASNDVAPPIVQRVNVTVNYAPYISGAKSTGVPVGQKGILQCEASAVPSAQFLWYKDDKRLTEGQKGLKVENKAFFSRLTFFNVSEQDYGNYTCVAFNQLGNTNASIILYGEEQRGEEMISVTSGEEEEQDPGAGAVSAPPLSPTGWAGEAPRRPESATTEEPDSSGSTSVAPREAEREAEMEEQETVPVTVRGQVAVEACLRILHRTEAAVTRLAGDISVIGQTIQEMRREMETLLGQGGEGPGDISLS
;
A
#
# COMPACT_ATOMS: atom_id res chain seq x y z
N MET A 1 10.11 15.20 46.46
CA MET A 1 10.60 14.88 45.09
C MET A 1 12.05 14.38 45.03
N THR A 2 12.84 14.44 46.11
CA THR A 2 14.27 14.04 46.09
C THR A 2 14.53 12.52 46.24
N GLY A 3 13.54 11.72 46.64
CA GLY A 3 13.69 10.26 46.79
C GLY A 3 13.30 9.41 45.58
N LEU A 4 12.51 9.94 44.64
CA LEU A 4 12.02 9.19 43.47
C LEU A 4 12.97 9.25 42.25
N LEU A 5 13.83 10.27 42.17
CA LEU A 5 14.76 10.43 41.04
C LEU A 5 16.01 9.54 41.15
N ALA A 6 16.34 9.04 42.35
CA ALA A 6 17.55 8.26 42.58
C ALA A 6 17.47 6.78 42.13
N LYS A 7 16.29 6.30 41.71
CA LYS A 7 16.09 4.93 41.21
C LYS A 7 15.71 4.86 39.72
N MET A 8 15.72 5.98 39.02
CA MET A 8 15.31 6.06 37.61
C MET A 8 16.47 5.68 36.68
N HIS A 9 16.23 4.79 35.73
CA HIS A 9 17.23 4.38 34.73
C HIS A 9 17.73 5.61 33.94
N PRO A 10 19.04 5.73 33.63
CA PRO A 10 19.62 6.94 33.04
C PRO A 10 18.90 7.43 31.77
N SER A 11 18.46 6.52 30.90
CA SER A 11 17.73 6.85 29.67
C SER A 11 16.37 7.49 29.92
N LEU A 12 15.64 7.07 30.97
CA LEU A 12 14.36 7.67 31.37
C LEU A 12 14.57 9.06 31.98
N PHE A 13 15.66 9.27 32.72
CA PHE A 13 16.00 10.58 33.26
C PHE A 13 16.28 11.60 32.15
N TRP A 14 17.06 11.22 31.13
CA TRP A 14 17.33 12.08 29.98
C TRP A 14 16.10 12.35 29.11
N ALA A 15 15.22 11.36 28.93
CA ALA A 15 13.96 11.55 28.21
C ALA A 15 13.01 12.52 28.94
N LEU A 16 12.89 12.40 30.26
CA LEU A 16 12.08 13.32 31.07
C LEU A 16 12.66 14.75 31.05
N LEU A 17 13.99 14.88 31.10
CA LEU A 17 14.66 16.17 31.02
C LEU A 17 14.45 16.82 29.65
N ALA A 18 14.54 16.06 28.56
CA ALA A 18 14.30 16.53 27.20
C ALA A 18 12.84 16.96 26.98
N ALA A 19 11.88 16.22 27.54
CA ALA A 19 10.47 16.57 27.50
C ALA A 19 10.18 17.86 28.28
N MET A 20 10.74 18.00 29.49
CA MET A 20 10.60 19.23 30.29
C MET A 20 11.28 20.43 29.61
N ALA A 21 12.45 20.25 29.01
CA ALA A 21 13.14 21.28 28.25
C ALA A 21 12.33 21.72 27.02
N SER A 22 11.71 20.78 26.31
CA SER A 22 10.85 21.07 25.16
C SER A 22 9.58 21.82 25.56
N LEU A 23 8.99 21.49 26.72
CA LEU A 23 7.82 22.17 27.26
C LEU A 23 8.15 23.61 27.71
N LEU A 24 9.30 23.80 28.35
CA LEU A 24 9.79 25.13 28.75
C LEU A 24 10.15 26.00 27.53
N LEU A 25 10.74 25.41 26.49
CA LEU A 25 11.01 26.11 25.24
C LEU A 25 9.71 26.52 24.54
N PHE A 26 8.71 25.64 24.53
CA PHE A 26 7.39 25.94 23.99
C PHE A 26 6.69 27.05 24.77
N GLN A 27 6.72 27.01 26.11
CA GLN A 27 6.18 28.08 26.96
C GLN A 27 6.91 29.42 26.75
N ALA A 28 8.23 29.41 26.57
CA ALA A 28 9.01 30.61 26.28
C ALA A 28 8.71 31.19 24.89
N ILE A 29 8.55 30.34 23.87
CA ILE A 29 8.15 30.77 22.51
C ILE A 29 6.72 31.32 22.54
N PHE A 30 5.81 30.68 23.28
CA PHE A 30 4.43 31.14 23.44
C PHE A 30 4.38 32.50 24.14
N LEU A 31 5.08 32.67 25.27
CA LEU A 31 5.13 33.95 26.00
C LEU A 31 5.84 35.05 25.18
N SER A 32 6.90 34.75 24.43
CA SER A 32 7.60 35.77 23.64
C SER A 32 6.85 36.21 22.38
N ARG A 33 6.06 35.32 21.76
CA ARG A 33 5.35 35.62 20.51
C ARG A 33 3.91 36.10 20.74
N PHE A 34 3.20 35.57 21.74
CA PHE A 34 1.78 35.86 21.94
C PHE A 34 1.48 36.92 23.00
N LEU A 35 2.34 37.10 24.01
CA LEU A 35 2.16 38.14 25.02
C LEU A 35 2.18 39.58 24.44
N PRO A 36 3.04 39.93 23.46
CA PRO A 36 3.00 41.25 22.82
C PRO A 36 1.71 41.51 22.04
N LEU A 37 1.15 40.47 21.40
CA LEU A 37 -0.12 40.55 20.65
C LEU A 37 -1.32 40.76 21.59
N LEU A 38 -1.29 40.17 22.79
CA LEU A 38 -2.31 40.39 23.81
C LEU A 38 -2.22 41.78 24.47
N ILE A 39 -1.00 42.32 24.62
CA ILE A 39 -0.79 43.68 25.14
C ILE A 39 -1.25 44.74 24.11
N GLN A 40 -0.98 44.53 22.82
CA GLN A 40 -1.49 45.41 21.74
C GLN A 40 -3.01 45.40 21.61
N ALA A 41 -3.65 44.25 21.86
CA ALA A 41 -5.11 44.15 21.87
C ALA A 41 -5.76 44.85 23.08
N ALA A 42 -5.03 44.97 24.21
CA ALA A 42 -5.51 45.61 25.42
C ALA A 42 -5.28 47.14 25.47
N SER A 43 -4.37 47.69 24.66
CA SER A 43 -4.05 49.13 24.66
C SER A 43 -4.84 49.96 23.63
N ALA A 44 -5.67 49.32 22.79
CA ALA A 44 -6.40 50.00 21.72
C ALA A 44 -7.69 50.71 22.18
N ASP A 45 -8.04 50.65 23.46
CA ASP A 45 -9.33 51.14 23.97
C ASP A 45 -9.14 52.06 25.19
N ARG A 46 -8.53 53.23 24.96
CA ARG A 46 -8.65 54.46 25.79
C ARG A 46 -7.81 55.58 25.19
N THR A 47 -8.48 56.53 24.54
CA THR A 47 -8.46 57.99 24.85
C THR A 47 -9.07 58.75 23.68
N GLY A 48 -10.25 59.34 23.90
CA GLY A 48 -10.86 60.32 23.03
C GLY A 48 -10.61 61.75 23.54
N SER A 49 -10.31 62.64 22.58
CA SER A 49 -10.57 64.09 22.52
C SER A 49 -9.87 65.04 23.51
N ALA A 50 -9.02 65.97 23.04
CA ALA A 50 -9.44 67.27 22.48
C ALA A 50 -8.25 68.26 22.32
N GLY A 51 -8.10 68.81 21.11
CA GLY A 51 -7.75 70.22 20.83
C GLY A 51 -6.37 70.79 21.21
N ALA A 52 -5.50 70.97 20.21
CA ALA A 52 -4.77 72.23 19.98
C ALA A 52 -4.23 72.26 18.55
N VAL A 53 -4.54 73.34 17.82
CA VAL A 53 -4.04 73.63 16.48
C VAL A 53 -2.61 74.17 16.60
N GLN A 54 -1.65 73.52 15.93
CA GLN A 54 -0.36 74.12 15.63
C GLN A 54 0.04 73.70 14.20
N LEU A 55 0.11 74.68 13.29
CA LEU A 55 0.70 74.50 11.96
C LEU A 55 2.21 74.29 12.12
N GLU A 56 2.72 73.13 11.73
CA GLU A 56 4.15 72.95 11.42
C GLU A 56 4.36 72.14 10.14
N ALA A 57 5.48 72.43 9.51
CA ALA A 57 5.84 72.21 8.12
C ALA A 57 5.86 70.74 7.67
N GLY A 58 5.67 70.54 6.35
CA GLY A 58 5.63 69.24 5.71
C GLY A 58 6.86 68.37 5.99
N VAL A 59 6.61 67.21 6.58
CA VAL A 59 7.56 66.09 6.60
C VAL A 59 7.67 65.56 5.17
N PRO A 60 8.87 65.44 4.57
CA PRO A 60 8.99 64.79 3.29
C PRO A 60 8.57 63.32 3.46
N VAL A 61 7.63 62.86 2.62
CA VAL A 61 7.28 61.45 2.50
C VAL A 61 8.58 60.67 2.32
N ARG A 62 8.97 59.89 3.33
CA ARG A 62 10.07 58.94 3.19
C ARG A 62 9.67 57.97 2.07
N SER A 63 10.30 58.13 0.91
CA SER A 63 10.25 57.15 -0.17
C SER A 63 10.61 55.79 0.43
N GLY A 64 9.62 54.92 0.59
CA GLY A 64 9.85 53.54 1.03
C GLY A 64 10.69 52.83 -0.02
N ASP A 65 11.86 52.35 0.40
CA ASP A 65 12.83 51.64 -0.43
C ASP A 65 12.22 50.38 -1.03
N ALA A 66 12.53 50.05 -2.29
CA ALA A 66 11.92 48.94 -3.01
C ALA A 66 12.03 47.60 -2.23
N THR A 67 10.96 46.79 -2.21
CA THR A 67 10.88 45.56 -1.41
C THR A 67 10.29 44.38 -2.17
N PHE A 68 10.49 43.17 -1.65
CA PHE A 68 9.74 41.99 -2.06
C PHE A 68 8.44 41.89 -1.25
N PRO A 69 7.26 41.88 -1.90
CA PRO A 69 5.99 41.78 -1.19
C PRO A 69 5.78 40.43 -0.48
N LYS A 70 6.35 39.35 -1.03
CA LYS A 70 6.21 37.98 -0.52
C LYS A 70 7.54 37.22 -0.72
N ALA A 71 7.86 36.33 0.21
CA ALA A 71 8.90 35.32 0.01
C ALA A 71 8.53 34.33 -1.12
N MET A 72 9.55 33.73 -1.74
CA MET A 72 9.37 32.69 -2.75
C MET A 72 9.27 31.32 -2.09
N ASP A 73 8.32 30.51 -2.57
CA ASP A 73 8.22 29.10 -2.25
C ASP A 73 9.16 28.31 -3.18
N ASN A 74 9.76 27.22 -2.68
CA ASN A 74 10.60 26.35 -3.50
C ASN A 74 9.79 25.76 -4.66
N VAL A 75 10.44 25.59 -5.81
CA VAL A 75 9.82 25.03 -7.02
C VAL A 75 10.31 23.60 -7.17
N THR A 76 9.39 22.64 -7.19
CA THR A 76 9.69 21.23 -7.46
C THR A 76 9.16 20.86 -8.83
N VAL A 77 10.00 20.24 -9.66
CA VAL A 77 9.67 19.91 -11.05
C VAL A 77 10.26 18.56 -11.42
N ARG A 78 9.62 17.82 -12.32
CA ARG A 78 10.20 16.57 -12.84
C ARG A 78 11.23 16.86 -13.91
N GLN A 79 12.25 16.01 -14.00
CA GLN A 79 13.23 16.08 -15.08
C GLN A 79 12.53 16.03 -16.45
N GLY A 80 12.94 16.91 -17.36
CA GLY A 80 12.36 17.08 -18.69
C GLY A 80 11.16 18.04 -18.74
N GLU A 81 10.55 18.39 -17.62
CA GLU A 81 9.49 19.40 -17.57
C GLU A 81 10.07 20.83 -17.53
N SER A 82 9.20 21.84 -17.56
CA SER A 82 9.61 23.24 -17.42
C SER A 82 9.44 23.76 -16.00
N ALA A 83 10.49 24.36 -15.44
CA ALA A 83 10.41 25.11 -14.19
C ALA A 83 10.01 26.57 -14.43
N ILE A 84 9.12 27.12 -13.61
CA ILE A 84 8.73 28.54 -13.66
C ILE A 84 9.13 29.20 -12.34
N LEU A 85 10.10 30.12 -12.40
CA LEU A 85 10.58 30.86 -11.23
C LEU A 85 9.95 32.25 -11.23
N ARG A 86 9.13 32.54 -10.22
CA ARG A 86 8.32 33.78 -10.14
C ARG A 86 8.90 34.74 -9.11
N CYS A 87 9.31 35.93 -9.55
CA CYS A 87 9.69 37.02 -8.67
C CYS A 87 8.63 38.10 -8.66
N LEU A 88 7.97 38.29 -7.50
CA LEU A 88 7.06 39.41 -7.29
C LEU A 88 7.86 40.58 -6.72
N VAL A 89 7.74 41.74 -7.37
CA VAL A 89 8.50 42.94 -7.04
C VAL A 89 7.56 44.11 -6.77
N ASP A 90 7.96 45.04 -5.91
CA ASP A 90 7.25 46.30 -5.71
C ASP A 90 7.31 47.17 -6.98
N ASN A 91 6.26 47.97 -7.23
CA ASN A 91 6.15 48.78 -8.45
C ASN A 91 7.20 49.89 -8.56
N ARG A 92 7.98 50.15 -7.51
CA ARG A 92 9.11 51.09 -7.49
C ARG A 92 10.41 50.49 -8.01
N VAL A 93 10.47 49.18 -8.27
CA VAL A 93 11.66 48.52 -8.79
C VAL A 93 11.91 48.95 -10.24
N THR A 94 13.07 49.56 -10.49
CA THR A 94 13.49 50.01 -11.82
C THR A 94 14.45 49.04 -12.50
N ARG A 95 15.16 48.20 -11.73
CA ARG A 95 16.12 47.22 -12.23
C ARG A 95 16.01 45.92 -11.46
N VAL A 96 15.87 44.83 -12.20
CA VAL A 96 15.76 43.47 -11.67
C VAL A 96 16.69 42.55 -12.45
N ALA A 97 17.25 41.55 -11.78
CA ALA A 97 18.10 40.54 -12.39
C ALA A 97 17.78 39.16 -11.82
N TRP A 98 17.87 38.14 -12.65
CA TRP A 98 17.89 36.74 -12.23
C TRP A 98 19.32 36.22 -12.27
N LEU A 99 19.71 35.53 -11.21
CA LEU A 99 21.01 34.91 -11.08
C LEU A 99 20.84 33.42 -10.77
N ASN A 100 21.69 32.59 -11.36
CA ASN A 100 21.91 31.21 -10.93
C ASN A 100 23.23 31.17 -10.16
N ARG A 101 23.17 30.84 -8.87
CA ARG A 101 24.31 30.97 -7.94
C ARG A 101 24.89 32.39 -7.97
N SER A 102 25.96 32.62 -8.71
CA SER A 102 26.64 33.93 -8.87
C SER A 102 26.62 34.45 -10.31
N SER A 103 26.13 33.66 -11.27
CA SER A 103 26.09 34.01 -12.68
C SER A 103 24.77 34.70 -13.02
N ILE A 104 24.84 35.81 -13.74
CA ILE A 104 23.65 36.54 -14.20
C ILE A 104 23.01 35.74 -15.34
N LEU A 105 21.73 35.39 -15.18
CA LEU A 105 20.92 34.81 -16.25
C LEU A 105 20.33 35.93 -17.11
N PHE A 106 19.70 36.90 -16.43
CA PHE A 106 19.10 38.07 -17.06
C PHE A 106 19.29 39.31 -16.20
N ALA A 107 19.42 40.46 -16.85
CA ALA A 107 19.32 41.78 -16.23
C ALA A 107 18.29 42.59 -17.02
N GLY A 108 17.10 42.83 -16.44
CA GLY A 108 15.96 43.35 -17.17
C GLY A 108 15.56 42.42 -18.31
N ASN A 109 15.59 42.90 -19.55
CA ASN A 109 15.31 42.08 -20.73
C ASN A 109 16.56 41.46 -21.35
N ASP A 110 17.75 41.84 -20.88
CA ASP A 110 19.00 41.39 -21.48
C ASP A 110 19.36 40.01 -20.94
N LYS A 111 19.53 39.04 -21.85
CA LYS A 111 19.96 37.68 -21.54
C LYS A 111 21.49 37.62 -21.47
N TRP A 112 22.01 37.16 -20.34
CA TRP A 112 23.45 37.03 -20.09
C TRP A 112 23.92 35.57 -20.09
N CYS A 113 23.02 34.61 -19.87
CA CYS A 113 23.35 33.19 -19.99
C CYS A 113 23.31 32.70 -21.45
N LEU A 114 24.18 31.74 -21.77
CA LEU A 114 24.21 31.06 -23.07
C LEU A 114 23.18 29.93 -23.18
N ASP A 115 22.57 29.52 -22.08
CA ASP A 115 21.61 28.41 -22.05
C ASP A 115 20.32 28.81 -22.76
N SER A 116 20.05 28.21 -23.92
CA SER A 116 18.88 28.50 -24.74
C SER A 116 17.56 28.14 -24.06
N ARG A 117 17.56 27.22 -23.09
CA ARG A 117 16.35 26.75 -22.39
C ARG A 117 15.78 27.76 -21.40
N VAL A 118 16.59 28.74 -20.99
CA VAL A 118 16.19 29.77 -20.02
C VAL A 118 15.59 30.97 -20.77
N GLU A 119 14.34 31.27 -20.51
CA GLU A 119 13.57 32.32 -21.20
C GLU A 119 12.82 33.20 -20.20
N ILE A 120 12.61 34.48 -20.55
CA ILE A 120 11.69 35.35 -19.81
C ILE A 120 10.27 35.04 -20.25
N VAL A 121 9.40 34.73 -19.29
CA VAL A 121 7.96 34.55 -19.53
C VAL A 121 7.20 35.85 -19.28
N THR A 122 7.59 36.60 -18.25
CA THR A 122 6.90 37.83 -17.87
C THR A 122 7.90 38.82 -17.29
N ASN A 123 7.88 40.04 -17.81
CA ASN A 123 8.61 41.18 -17.23
C ASN A 123 7.69 42.40 -17.21
N THR A 124 7.06 42.64 -16.06
CA THR A 124 6.18 43.77 -15.80
C THR A 124 6.68 44.55 -14.58
N GLN A 125 6.06 45.67 -14.26
CA GLN A 125 6.41 46.48 -13.09
C GLN A 125 6.26 45.74 -11.75
N THR A 126 5.53 44.63 -11.71
CA THR A 126 5.27 43.87 -10.47
C THR A 126 5.67 42.41 -10.54
N GLN A 127 6.04 41.89 -11.72
CA GLN A 127 6.38 40.48 -11.91
C GLN A 127 7.57 40.30 -12.84
N TYR A 128 8.55 39.52 -12.39
CA TYR A 128 9.69 39.10 -13.18
C TYR A 128 9.85 37.58 -13.13
N VAL A 129 9.38 36.93 -14.18
CA VAL A 129 9.22 35.47 -14.25
C VAL A 129 10.09 34.90 -15.37
N ILE A 130 10.93 33.94 -15.00
CA ILE A 130 11.70 33.15 -15.97
C ILE A 130 11.20 31.71 -16.00
N GLN A 131 11.38 31.07 -17.13
CA GLN A 131 11.17 29.64 -17.33
C GLN A 131 12.47 28.98 -17.73
N ILE A 132 12.69 27.77 -17.21
CA ILE A 132 13.75 26.87 -17.65
C ILE A 132 13.03 25.69 -18.29
N LYS A 133 13.15 25.53 -19.61
CA LYS A 133 12.60 24.39 -20.35
C LYS A 133 13.50 23.15 -20.18
N ASP A 134 12.94 21.97 -20.40
CA ASP A 134 13.65 20.68 -20.41
C ASP A 134 14.63 20.55 -19.23
N VAL A 135 14.10 20.68 -18.01
CA VAL A 135 14.90 20.75 -16.78
C VAL A 135 15.73 19.49 -16.60
N ASN A 136 17.01 19.66 -16.32
CA ASN A 136 17.96 18.60 -16.00
C ASN A 136 18.26 18.60 -14.50
N VAL A 137 18.71 17.46 -13.96
CA VAL A 137 19.17 17.33 -12.57
C VAL A 137 20.26 18.35 -12.22
N TYR A 138 21.12 18.73 -13.17
CA TYR A 138 22.15 19.75 -12.95
C TYR A 138 21.63 21.19 -12.80
N ASP A 139 20.37 21.45 -13.16
CA ASP A 139 19.73 22.75 -12.97
C ASP A 139 19.29 22.97 -11.52
N GLU A 140 19.27 21.91 -10.70
CA GLU A 140 18.89 21.96 -9.30
C GLU A 140 19.76 22.93 -8.50
N GLY A 141 19.13 23.72 -7.64
CA GLY A 141 19.83 24.63 -6.75
C GLY A 141 19.15 25.99 -6.54
N PRO A 142 19.86 26.93 -5.91
CA PRO A 142 19.32 28.24 -5.59
C PRO A 142 19.42 29.20 -6.77
N TYR A 143 18.28 29.78 -7.12
CA TYR A 143 18.15 30.91 -8.04
C TYR A 143 17.82 32.16 -7.25
N THR A 144 18.39 33.29 -7.66
CA THR A 144 18.28 34.55 -6.93
C THR A 144 17.67 35.62 -7.83
N CYS A 145 16.56 36.20 -7.40
CA CYS A 145 16.04 37.44 -7.95
C CYS A 145 16.66 38.60 -7.17
N SER A 146 17.37 39.47 -7.86
CA SER A 146 18.01 40.65 -7.28
C SER A 146 17.35 41.92 -7.81
N VAL A 147 16.91 42.80 -6.93
CA VAL A 147 16.36 44.11 -7.28
C VAL A 147 17.31 45.21 -6.79
N GLN A 148 17.60 46.18 -7.65
CA GLN A 148 18.38 47.35 -7.26
C GLN A 148 17.52 48.25 -6.36
N THR A 149 18.08 48.69 -5.23
CA THR A 149 17.47 49.71 -4.37
C THR A 149 18.45 50.86 -4.11
N ASP A 150 18.01 51.92 -3.43
CA ASP A 150 18.76 53.18 -3.31
C ASP A 150 20.06 53.03 -2.51
N ASN A 151 20.11 52.05 -1.58
CA ASN A 151 21.25 51.85 -0.69
C ASN A 151 22.03 50.56 -0.97
N HIS A 152 21.35 49.46 -1.32
CA HIS A 152 21.97 48.17 -1.64
C HIS A 152 21.00 47.28 -2.43
N PRO A 153 21.47 46.38 -3.31
CA PRO A 153 20.59 45.41 -3.94
C PRO A 153 19.94 44.50 -2.89
N LYS A 154 18.63 44.33 -2.99
CA LYS A 154 17.89 43.32 -2.19
C LYS A 154 17.72 42.07 -3.02
N THR A 155 17.89 40.91 -2.38
CA THR A 155 17.82 39.61 -3.05
C THR A 155 16.78 38.71 -2.43
N LEU A 156 16.05 37.97 -3.25
CA LEU A 156 15.17 36.89 -2.84
C LEU A 156 15.60 35.61 -3.54
N ARG A 157 15.69 34.51 -2.77
CA ARG A 157 16.16 33.21 -3.26
C ARG A 157 15.00 32.23 -3.34
N VAL A 158 15.00 31.43 -4.39
CA VAL A 158 14.13 30.26 -4.58
C VAL A 158 14.99 29.05 -4.86
N TYR A 159 14.64 27.90 -4.28
CA TYR A 159 15.31 26.65 -4.60
C TYR A 159 14.52 25.90 -5.66
N LEU A 160 15.19 25.51 -6.75
CA LEU A 160 14.67 24.56 -7.72
C LEU A 160 15.06 23.16 -7.26
N ILE A 161 14.09 22.28 -7.06
CA ILE A 161 14.24 20.88 -6.69
C ILE A 161 13.84 20.05 -7.91
N VAL A 162 14.73 19.18 -8.37
CA VAL A 162 14.47 18.36 -9.56
C VAL A 162 14.17 16.93 -9.11
N GLN A 163 13.03 16.41 -9.53
CA GLN A 163 12.58 15.05 -9.21
C GLN A 163 12.77 14.12 -10.40
N VAL A 164 13.20 12.90 -10.13
CA VAL A 164 13.41 11.83 -11.12
C VAL A 164 12.67 10.58 -10.63
N PRO A 165 11.71 10.02 -11.40
CA PRO A 165 11.04 8.78 -11.04
C PRO A 165 12.02 7.62 -10.79
N PRO A 166 11.62 6.61 -9.99
CA PRO A 166 12.48 5.46 -9.70
C PRO A 166 12.70 4.62 -10.95
N GLN A 167 13.89 4.03 -11.09
CA GLN A 167 14.28 3.11 -12.15
C GLN A 167 15.12 1.97 -11.56
N ILE A 168 14.68 0.72 -11.71
CA ILE A 168 15.46 -0.45 -11.30
C ILE A 168 16.60 -0.65 -12.30
N VAL A 169 17.84 -0.59 -11.81
CA VAL A 169 19.06 -0.72 -12.62
C VAL A 169 19.66 -2.11 -12.53
N GLU A 170 19.41 -2.83 -11.43
CA GLU A 170 19.87 -4.19 -11.23
C GLU A 170 18.82 -5.00 -10.46
N ILE A 171 18.57 -6.23 -10.90
CA ILE A 171 17.70 -7.19 -10.20
C ILE A 171 18.22 -8.61 -10.41
N SER A 172 18.06 -9.48 -9.42
CA SER A 172 18.38 -10.91 -9.56
C SER A 172 17.57 -11.56 -10.67
N SER A 173 18.18 -12.48 -11.41
CA SER A 173 17.47 -13.37 -12.33
C SER A 173 16.67 -14.43 -11.58
N ASP A 174 15.76 -15.11 -12.28
CA ASP A 174 15.08 -16.29 -11.77
C ASP A 174 16.08 -17.34 -11.24
N ILE A 175 15.79 -17.94 -10.09
CA ILE A 175 16.66 -18.90 -9.42
C ILE A 175 15.96 -20.22 -9.16
N SER A 176 16.73 -21.31 -9.17
CA SER A 176 16.30 -22.63 -8.75
C SER A 176 17.25 -23.16 -7.69
N ILE A 177 16.71 -23.55 -6.53
CA ILE A 177 17.49 -24.01 -5.38
C ILE A 177 16.81 -25.20 -4.72
N ASN A 178 17.58 -26.07 -4.06
CA ASN A 178 17.01 -27.17 -3.29
C ASN A 178 16.44 -26.66 -1.95
N GLU A 179 15.39 -27.32 -1.47
CA GLU A 179 14.80 -27.07 -0.15
C GLU A 179 15.86 -27.13 0.97
N GLY A 180 15.77 -26.20 1.91
CA GLY A 180 16.77 -25.98 2.96
C GLY A 180 17.99 -25.16 2.52
N GLY A 181 18.07 -24.74 1.25
CA GLY A 181 19.09 -23.83 0.76
C GLY A 181 18.91 -22.38 1.21
N ASN A 182 19.94 -21.57 1.04
CA ASN A 182 19.91 -20.14 1.34
C ASN A 182 19.94 -19.33 0.03
N ILE A 183 19.12 -18.30 -0.06
CA ILE A 183 19.09 -17.39 -1.21
C ILE A 183 19.29 -15.95 -0.76
N SER A 184 19.86 -15.14 -1.65
CA SER A 184 19.92 -13.68 -1.54
C SER A 184 19.45 -13.10 -2.88
N LEU A 185 18.34 -12.38 -2.85
CA LEU A 185 17.81 -11.65 -3.99
C LEU A 185 18.25 -10.19 -3.88
N THR A 186 18.60 -9.58 -5.01
CA THR A 186 19.09 -8.19 -5.11
C THR A 186 18.15 -7.39 -6.00
N CYS A 187 17.88 -6.14 -5.60
CA CYS A 187 17.14 -5.16 -6.37
C CYS A 187 17.65 -3.76 -6.02
N ILE A 188 18.28 -3.12 -7.00
CA ILE A 188 18.87 -1.79 -6.86
C ILE A 188 18.13 -0.85 -7.80
N ALA A 189 17.67 0.28 -7.27
CA ALA A 189 17.01 1.32 -8.06
C ALA A 189 17.67 2.68 -7.86
N THR A 190 17.56 3.51 -8.88
CA THR A 190 18.00 4.91 -8.88
C THR A 190 16.80 5.82 -9.01
N GLY A 191 16.90 7.06 -8.53
CA GLY A 191 15.81 8.02 -8.56
C GLY A 191 16.20 9.30 -7.83
N ARG A 192 15.35 10.32 -7.89
CA ARG A 192 15.52 11.53 -7.08
C ARG A 192 14.16 12.01 -6.54
N PRO A 193 13.93 12.00 -5.22
CA PRO A 193 14.83 11.51 -4.16
C PRO A 193 15.22 10.03 -4.31
N ASP A 194 16.21 9.57 -3.54
CA ASP A 194 16.63 8.17 -3.57
C ASP A 194 15.43 7.25 -3.26
N PRO A 195 15.19 6.20 -4.07
CA PRO A 195 14.00 5.38 -3.91
C PRO A 195 14.14 4.38 -2.76
N MET A 196 13.02 4.18 -2.06
CA MET A 196 12.86 3.09 -1.10
C MET A 196 12.51 1.80 -1.83
N ILE A 197 13.25 0.73 -1.54
CA ILE A 197 13.02 -0.61 -2.07
C ILE A 197 12.13 -1.37 -1.11
N THR A 198 11.18 -2.15 -1.63
CA THR A 198 10.41 -3.11 -0.82
C THR A 198 10.26 -4.43 -1.55
N TRP A 199 10.37 -5.52 -0.78
CA TRP A 199 10.21 -6.88 -1.27
C TRP A 199 8.94 -7.51 -0.76
N ARG A 200 8.27 -8.29 -1.61
CA ARG A 200 7.06 -9.03 -1.24
C ARG A 200 6.97 -10.37 -1.95
N HIS A 201 6.53 -11.41 -1.23
CA HIS A 201 6.16 -12.68 -1.87
C HIS A 201 4.78 -12.59 -2.52
N ILE A 202 4.69 -13.02 -3.78
CA ILE A 202 3.43 -13.07 -4.53
C ILE A 202 2.74 -14.40 -4.24
N SER A 203 2.23 -14.55 -3.02
CA SER A 203 1.32 -15.64 -2.68
C SER A 203 0.07 -15.11 -2.00
N PRO A 204 -1.10 -15.78 -2.14
CA PRO A 204 -2.33 -15.38 -1.45
C PRO A 204 -2.22 -15.40 0.07
N LYS A 205 -1.23 -16.12 0.62
CA LYS A 205 -0.99 -16.26 2.05
C LYS A 205 0.04 -15.26 2.58
N ALA A 206 0.80 -14.60 1.69
CA ALA A 206 1.80 -13.63 2.10
C ALA A 206 1.12 -12.36 2.63
N VAL A 207 1.64 -11.86 3.75
CA VAL A 207 1.16 -10.62 4.41
C VAL A 207 2.34 -9.67 4.56
N GLY A 208 2.17 -8.43 4.09
CA GLY A 208 3.16 -7.37 4.25
C GLY A 208 4.41 -7.51 3.38
N PHE A 209 5.40 -6.67 3.69
CA PHE A 209 6.73 -6.71 3.07
C PHE A 209 7.64 -7.71 3.80
N LEU A 210 8.53 -8.34 3.04
CA LEU A 210 9.56 -9.24 3.57
C LEU A 210 10.84 -8.49 3.96
N SER A 211 11.15 -7.42 3.22
CA SER A 211 12.33 -6.58 3.41
C SER A 211 12.07 -5.19 2.83
N GLU A 212 12.68 -4.15 3.41
CA GLU A 212 12.71 -2.78 2.89
C GLU A 212 14.13 -2.37 2.45
N ASP A 213 15.00 -3.37 2.25
CA ASP A 213 16.38 -3.19 1.80
C ASP A 213 16.56 -3.65 0.33
N GLU A 214 17.67 -3.24 -0.30
CA GLU A 214 18.07 -3.69 -1.64
C GLU A 214 18.22 -5.22 -1.74
N TYR A 215 18.48 -5.87 -0.60
CA TYR A 215 18.69 -7.31 -0.50
C TYR A 215 17.56 -7.99 0.28
N LEU A 216 17.14 -9.14 -0.21
CA LEU A 216 16.26 -10.07 0.50
C LEU A 216 17.00 -11.40 0.72
N GLU A 217 17.36 -11.67 1.97
CA GLU A 217 17.99 -12.92 2.38
C GLU A 217 16.95 -13.87 2.96
N ILE A 218 16.94 -15.11 2.46
CA ILE A 218 16.11 -16.19 3.00
C ILE A 218 17.00 -17.39 3.27
N THR A 219 17.09 -17.78 4.53
CA THR A 219 17.83 -18.97 4.96
C THR A 219 16.91 -20.17 5.08
N SER A 220 17.41 -21.37 4.78
CA SER A 220 16.67 -22.62 4.93
C SER A 220 15.29 -22.59 4.26
N ILE A 221 15.26 -22.22 2.97
CA ILE A 221 14.02 -21.98 2.23
C ILE A 221 13.13 -23.24 2.14
N THR A 222 11.83 -23.08 2.37
CA THR A 222 10.85 -24.17 2.27
C THR A 222 10.12 -24.16 0.93
N ARG A 223 9.53 -25.30 0.54
CA ARG A 223 8.74 -25.40 -0.70
C ARG A 223 7.53 -24.44 -0.77
N GLU A 224 6.97 -24.04 0.36
CA GLU A 224 5.86 -23.07 0.44
C GLU A 224 6.29 -21.64 0.07
N GLN A 225 7.59 -21.36 0.16
CA GLN A 225 8.18 -20.07 -0.21
C GLN A 225 8.53 -20.02 -1.72
N SER A 226 8.38 -21.13 -2.45
CA SER A 226 8.48 -21.13 -3.92
C SER A 226 7.46 -20.18 -4.55
N GLY A 227 7.85 -19.51 -5.63
CA GLY A 227 6.98 -18.59 -6.37
C GLY A 227 7.66 -17.28 -6.76
N ALA A 228 6.84 -16.31 -7.17
CA ALA A 228 7.32 -14.99 -7.57
C ALA A 228 7.55 -14.10 -6.36
N TYR A 229 8.68 -13.40 -6.36
CA TYR A 229 9.02 -12.32 -5.43
C TYR A 229 9.01 -11.01 -6.20
N GLU A 230 8.37 -9.98 -5.66
CA GLU A 230 8.23 -8.67 -6.27
C GLU A 230 9.09 -7.66 -5.51
N CYS A 231 10.00 -7.02 -6.24
CA CYS A 231 10.67 -5.82 -5.80
C CYS A 231 9.89 -4.60 -6.30
N SER A 232 9.62 -3.66 -5.41
CA SER A 232 9.04 -2.36 -5.73
C SER A 232 10.01 -1.25 -5.34
N ALA A 233 10.16 -0.23 -6.19
CA ALA A 233 10.95 0.96 -5.87
C ALA A 233 10.07 2.22 -5.99
N SER A 234 10.07 3.06 -4.96
CA SER A 234 9.27 4.29 -4.89
C SER A 234 10.02 5.42 -4.19
N ASN A 235 9.90 6.63 -4.72
CA ASN A 235 10.39 7.87 -4.10
C ASN A 235 9.31 8.96 -4.09
N ASP A 236 8.04 8.56 -4.08
CA ASP A 236 6.85 9.42 -4.20
C ASP A 236 6.74 10.20 -5.52
N VAL A 237 7.64 9.96 -6.48
CA VAL A 237 7.58 10.49 -7.85
C VAL A 237 7.05 9.41 -8.78
N ALA A 238 5.80 9.55 -9.21
CA ALA A 238 5.18 8.58 -10.12
C ALA A 238 5.87 8.53 -11.51
N PRO A 239 5.89 7.38 -12.20
CA PRO A 239 5.34 6.10 -11.74
C PRO A 239 6.31 5.37 -10.80
N PRO A 240 5.81 4.67 -9.77
CA PRO A 240 6.62 3.66 -9.10
C PRO A 240 6.96 2.54 -10.09
N ILE A 241 8.05 1.82 -9.83
CA ILE A 241 8.50 0.72 -10.68
C ILE A 241 8.46 -0.59 -9.88
N VAL A 242 8.01 -1.66 -10.53
CA VAL A 242 7.93 -3.00 -9.93
C VAL A 242 8.52 -4.02 -10.90
N GLN A 243 9.28 -4.97 -10.36
CA GLN A 243 9.80 -6.11 -11.11
C GLN A 243 9.73 -7.38 -10.28
N ARG A 244 9.73 -8.53 -10.95
CA ARG A 244 9.54 -9.84 -10.30
C ARG A 244 10.66 -10.80 -10.62
N VAL A 245 10.98 -11.62 -9.64
CA VAL A 245 11.96 -12.71 -9.71
C VAL A 245 11.26 -14.00 -9.29
N ASN A 246 11.36 -15.05 -10.10
CA ASN A 246 10.83 -16.37 -9.74
C ASN A 246 11.86 -17.19 -8.99
N VAL A 247 11.47 -17.68 -7.82
CA VAL A 247 12.24 -18.63 -7.03
C VAL A 247 11.58 -19.99 -7.12
N THR A 248 12.30 -20.97 -7.68
CA THR A 248 11.86 -22.37 -7.76
C THR A 248 12.57 -23.19 -6.69
N VAL A 249 11.81 -23.72 -5.72
CA VAL A 249 12.35 -24.61 -4.69
C VAL A 249 12.19 -26.07 -5.12
N ASN A 250 13.31 -26.78 -5.27
CA ASN A 250 13.36 -28.18 -5.66
C ASN A 250 13.29 -29.08 -4.42
N TYR A 251 12.47 -30.13 -4.48
CA TYR A 251 12.29 -31.10 -3.41
C TYR A 251 12.03 -32.51 -3.96
N ALA A 252 12.40 -33.53 -3.18
CA ALA A 252 12.16 -34.92 -3.52
C ALA A 252 10.64 -35.24 -3.49
N PRO A 253 10.17 -36.24 -4.27
CA PRO A 253 8.74 -36.49 -4.37
C PRO A 253 8.14 -36.96 -3.05
N TYR A 254 6.93 -36.51 -2.75
CA TYR A 254 6.09 -37.05 -1.70
C TYR A 254 4.73 -37.45 -2.26
N ILE A 255 4.18 -38.58 -1.82
CA ILE A 255 2.87 -39.04 -2.26
C ILE A 255 1.80 -38.13 -1.65
N SER A 256 1.06 -37.42 -2.49
CA SER A 256 -0.05 -36.56 -2.08
C SER A 256 -1.39 -37.28 -2.13
N GLY A 257 -1.50 -38.38 -2.87
CA GLY A 257 -2.73 -39.15 -2.97
C GLY A 257 -2.53 -40.57 -3.49
N ALA A 258 -2.96 -41.57 -2.73
CA ALA A 258 -2.96 -42.97 -3.14
C ALA A 258 -4.13 -43.66 -2.43
N LYS A 259 -5.10 -44.17 -3.19
CA LYS A 259 -6.33 -44.76 -2.64
C LYS A 259 -6.58 -46.15 -3.17
N SER A 260 -6.79 -47.09 -2.25
CA SER A 260 -7.27 -48.45 -2.57
C SER A 260 -8.63 -48.38 -3.24
N THR A 261 -8.87 -49.28 -4.19
CA THR A 261 -10.05 -49.25 -5.05
C THR A 261 -10.73 -50.61 -5.06
N GLY A 262 -12.03 -50.63 -4.79
CA GLY A 262 -12.90 -51.78 -4.99
C GLY A 262 -13.38 -51.82 -6.43
N VAL A 263 -13.22 -52.95 -7.11
CA VAL A 263 -13.70 -53.13 -8.49
C VAL A 263 -14.24 -54.55 -8.64
N PRO A 264 -15.49 -54.73 -9.11
CA PRO A 264 -16.02 -56.05 -9.40
C PRO A 264 -15.28 -56.74 -10.56
N VAL A 265 -15.27 -58.08 -10.56
CA VAL A 265 -14.73 -58.88 -11.68
C VAL A 265 -15.47 -58.52 -12.97
N GLY A 266 -14.75 -58.47 -14.10
CA GLY A 266 -15.35 -58.12 -15.39
C GLY A 266 -15.30 -56.64 -15.72
N GLN A 267 -15.10 -55.77 -14.72
CA GLN A 267 -15.17 -54.32 -14.89
C GLN A 267 -13.79 -53.67 -15.10
N LYS A 268 -13.82 -52.41 -15.54
CA LYS A 268 -12.63 -51.58 -15.69
C LYS A 268 -12.18 -51.05 -14.33
N GLY A 269 -10.95 -51.36 -13.92
CA GLY A 269 -10.34 -50.86 -12.69
C GLY A 269 -9.32 -49.76 -12.95
N ILE A 270 -9.18 -48.79 -12.05
CA ILE A 270 -8.17 -47.74 -12.13
C ILE A 270 -7.55 -47.54 -10.76
N LEU A 271 -6.23 -47.76 -10.65
CA LEU A 271 -5.45 -47.31 -9.51
C LEU A 271 -4.77 -46.00 -9.87
N GLN A 272 -4.85 -45.02 -8.97
CA GLN A 272 -4.25 -43.69 -9.15
C GLN A 272 -3.30 -43.38 -8.00
N CYS A 273 -2.14 -42.85 -8.38
CA CYS A 273 -1.08 -42.42 -7.48
C CYS A 273 -0.67 -41.00 -7.85
N GLU A 274 -0.71 -40.08 -6.90
CA GLU A 274 -0.37 -38.67 -7.06
C GLU A 274 0.84 -38.34 -6.21
N ALA A 275 1.79 -37.63 -6.79
CA ALA A 275 2.98 -37.16 -6.09
C ALA A 275 3.28 -35.72 -6.46
N SER A 276 3.64 -34.93 -5.45
CA SER A 276 4.13 -33.57 -5.63
C SER A 276 5.65 -33.59 -5.54
N ALA A 277 6.31 -32.95 -6.50
CA ALA A 277 7.76 -32.93 -6.65
C ALA A 277 8.19 -31.77 -7.56
N VAL A 278 9.36 -31.20 -7.28
CA VAL A 278 10.04 -30.26 -8.18
C VAL A 278 11.52 -30.64 -8.24
N PRO A 279 12.09 -30.96 -9.42
CA PRO A 279 11.41 -31.17 -10.70
C PRO A 279 10.35 -32.30 -10.65
N SER A 280 9.44 -32.32 -11.62
CA SER A 280 8.32 -33.26 -11.69
C SER A 280 8.76 -34.73 -11.54
N ALA A 281 7.93 -35.53 -10.88
CA ALA A 281 8.24 -36.92 -10.61
C ALA A 281 8.00 -37.81 -11.83
N GLN A 282 8.75 -38.91 -11.88
CA GLN A 282 8.47 -40.08 -12.72
C GLN A 282 7.87 -41.19 -11.85
N PHE A 283 7.09 -42.09 -12.46
CA PHE A 283 6.28 -43.07 -11.74
C PHE A 283 6.51 -44.50 -12.20
N LEU A 284 6.45 -45.41 -11.22
CA LEU A 284 6.72 -46.82 -11.35
C LEU A 284 5.75 -47.66 -10.47
N TRP A 285 4.80 -48.36 -11.07
CA TRP A 285 3.98 -49.48 -10.51
C TRP A 285 4.60 -50.90 -10.37
N TYR A 286 4.56 -51.47 -9.19
CA TYR A 286 4.95 -52.86 -8.92
C TYR A 286 3.76 -53.66 -8.41
N LYS A 287 3.77 -54.97 -8.67
CA LYS A 287 2.91 -55.95 -8.02
C LYS A 287 3.78 -57.13 -7.60
N ASP A 288 3.72 -57.53 -6.34
CA ASP A 288 4.52 -58.64 -5.79
C ASP A 288 6.02 -58.51 -6.16
N ASP A 289 6.60 -57.32 -5.93
CA ASP A 289 7.97 -56.93 -6.29
C ASP A 289 8.33 -56.97 -7.79
N LYS A 290 7.38 -57.32 -8.66
CA LYS A 290 7.56 -57.31 -10.10
C LYS A 290 7.13 -55.99 -10.71
N ARG A 291 8.06 -55.38 -11.46
CA ARG A 291 7.84 -54.18 -12.28
C ARG A 291 6.74 -54.42 -13.31
N LEU A 292 5.65 -53.65 -13.26
CA LEU A 292 4.62 -53.65 -14.30
C LEU A 292 5.07 -52.75 -15.45
N THR A 293 5.14 -53.26 -16.68
CA THR A 293 5.57 -52.49 -17.85
C THR A 293 4.39 -52.12 -18.73
N GLU A 294 4.53 -51.03 -19.47
CA GLU A 294 3.58 -50.66 -20.52
C GLU A 294 3.50 -51.79 -21.56
N GLY A 295 2.29 -52.19 -21.95
CA GLY A 295 2.06 -53.27 -22.92
C GLY A 295 1.82 -54.68 -22.34
N GLN A 296 1.81 -54.84 -21.02
CA GLN A 296 1.33 -56.08 -20.40
C GLN A 296 -0.17 -56.29 -20.75
N LYS A 297 -0.54 -57.48 -21.23
CA LYS A 297 -1.89 -57.75 -21.76
C LYS A 297 -2.95 -57.46 -20.71
N GLY A 298 -3.88 -56.55 -21.02
CA GLY A 298 -4.99 -56.16 -20.13
C GLY A 298 -4.71 -54.94 -19.23
N LEU A 299 -3.49 -54.37 -19.27
CA LEU A 299 -3.09 -53.22 -18.46
C LEU A 299 -2.67 -52.02 -19.33
N LYS A 300 -2.90 -50.81 -18.81
CA LYS A 300 -2.37 -49.57 -19.36
C LYS A 300 -1.82 -48.69 -18.24
N VAL A 301 -0.59 -48.22 -18.40
CA VAL A 301 0.03 -47.23 -17.49
C VAL A 301 0.02 -45.88 -18.17
N GLU A 302 -0.49 -44.86 -17.49
CA GLU A 302 -0.44 -43.47 -17.94
C GLU A 302 0.33 -42.64 -16.91
N ASN A 303 1.53 -42.19 -17.28
CA ASN A 303 2.38 -41.34 -16.44
C ASN A 303 2.22 -39.87 -16.84
N LYS A 304 1.99 -39.00 -15.86
CA LYS A 304 1.98 -37.54 -15.97
C LYS A 304 2.92 -36.94 -14.91
N ALA A 305 3.15 -35.63 -15.00
CA ALA A 305 4.08 -34.91 -14.12
C ALA A 305 3.75 -35.01 -12.61
N PHE A 306 2.45 -35.09 -12.26
CA PHE A 306 1.98 -35.06 -10.87
C PHE A 306 1.20 -36.33 -10.47
N PHE A 307 0.94 -37.23 -11.42
CA PHE A 307 0.21 -38.46 -11.12
C PHE A 307 0.52 -39.56 -12.14
N SER A 308 0.22 -40.80 -11.73
CA SER A 308 0.20 -41.97 -12.60
C SER A 308 -1.08 -42.77 -12.39
N ARG A 309 -1.59 -43.35 -13.49
CA ARG A 309 -2.76 -44.23 -13.49
C ARG A 309 -2.40 -45.60 -14.03
N LEU A 310 -2.72 -46.65 -13.28
CA LEU A 310 -2.70 -48.03 -13.73
C LEU A 310 -4.14 -48.47 -14.01
N THR A 311 -4.46 -48.68 -15.28
CA THR A 311 -5.80 -49.06 -15.73
C THR A 311 -5.84 -50.54 -16.11
N PHE A 312 -6.85 -51.24 -15.59
CA PHE A 312 -7.22 -52.61 -15.92
C PHE A 312 -8.42 -52.53 -16.85
N PHE A 313 -8.35 -53.14 -18.05
CA PHE A 313 -9.49 -53.12 -18.98
C PHE A 313 -10.61 -54.06 -18.55
N ASN A 314 -10.25 -55.17 -17.93
CA ASN A 314 -11.16 -56.16 -17.37
C ASN A 314 -10.46 -56.80 -16.17
N VAL A 315 -10.93 -56.50 -14.96
CA VAL A 315 -10.36 -57.01 -13.70
C VAL A 315 -10.72 -58.48 -13.51
N SER A 316 -9.72 -59.32 -13.24
CA SER A 316 -9.90 -60.70 -12.79
C SER A 316 -9.56 -60.88 -11.31
N GLU A 317 -9.94 -62.01 -10.72
CA GLU A 317 -9.58 -62.33 -9.33
C GLU A 317 -8.06 -62.38 -9.11
N GLN A 318 -7.28 -62.71 -10.14
CA GLN A 318 -5.82 -62.72 -10.05
C GLN A 318 -5.23 -61.30 -10.03
N ASP A 319 -5.98 -60.29 -10.46
CA ASP A 319 -5.54 -58.89 -10.44
C ASP A 319 -5.65 -58.28 -9.04
N TYR A 320 -6.47 -58.82 -8.14
CA TYR A 320 -6.55 -58.33 -6.78
C TYR A 320 -5.22 -58.47 -6.04
N GLY A 321 -4.99 -57.56 -5.09
CA GLY A 321 -3.78 -57.54 -4.28
C GLY A 321 -3.21 -56.13 -4.08
N ASN A 322 -1.99 -56.10 -3.56
CA ASN A 322 -1.27 -54.87 -3.25
C ASN A 322 -0.41 -54.45 -4.45
N TYR A 323 -0.54 -53.18 -4.82
CA TYR A 323 0.24 -52.53 -5.85
C TYR A 323 1.07 -51.42 -5.23
N THR A 324 2.37 -51.41 -5.52
CA THR A 324 3.27 -50.36 -5.03
C THR A 324 3.52 -49.34 -6.13
N CYS A 325 3.11 -48.10 -5.92
CA CYS A 325 3.50 -46.98 -6.75
C CYS A 325 4.77 -46.36 -6.19
N VAL A 326 5.82 -46.24 -7.00
CA VAL A 326 7.06 -45.53 -6.67
C VAL A 326 7.13 -44.25 -7.49
N ALA A 327 7.28 -43.11 -6.82
CA ALA A 327 7.50 -41.80 -7.43
C ALA A 327 8.93 -41.34 -7.16
N PHE A 328 9.64 -40.87 -8.19
CA PHE A 328 11.06 -40.48 -8.05
C PHE A 328 11.43 -39.29 -8.93
N ASN A 329 12.42 -38.52 -8.50
CA ASN A 329 13.10 -37.51 -9.30
C ASN A 329 14.61 -37.53 -8.97
N GLN A 330 15.37 -36.56 -9.45
CA GLN A 330 16.82 -36.47 -9.21
C GLN A 330 17.22 -36.26 -7.73
N LEU A 331 16.29 -35.87 -6.85
CA LEU A 331 16.54 -35.60 -5.44
C LEU A 331 16.16 -36.77 -4.52
N GLY A 332 15.39 -37.75 -5.00
CA GLY A 332 15.00 -38.90 -4.21
C GLY A 332 13.79 -39.64 -4.76
N ASN A 333 13.29 -40.58 -3.95
CA ASN A 333 12.11 -41.37 -4.27
C ASN A 333 11.24 -41.58 -3.04
N THR A 334 9.98 -41.91 -3.28
CA THR A 334 8.98 -42.27 -2.28
C THR A 334 8.07 -43.34 -2.87
N ASN A 335 7.30 -44.05 -2.04
CA ASN A 335 6.36 -45.04 -2.51
C ASN A 335 5.07 -45.05 -1.70
N ALA A 336 4.02 -45.63 -2.27
CA ALA A 336 2.76 -45.92 -1.60
C ALA A 336 2.20 -47.26 -2.05
N SER A 337 1.56 -47.96 -1.11
CA SER A 337 0.82 -49.19 -1.38
C SER A 337 -0.66 -48.90 -1.60
N ILE A 338 -1.22 -49.52 -2.64
CA ILE A 338 -2.60 -49.35 -3.10
C ILE A 338 -3.20 -50.73 -3.28
N ILE A 339 -4.34 -50.99 -2.65
CA ILE A 339 -4.99 -52.30 -2.73
C ILE A 339 -6.08 -52.25 -3.82
N LEU A 340 -6.03 -53.18 -4.76
CA LEU A 340 -7.16 -53.51 -5.63
C LEU A 340 -7.90 -54.70 -5.01
N TYR A 341 -9.19 -54.55 -4.71
CA TYR A 341 -9.99 -55.61 -4.10
C TYR A 341 -11.34 -55.75 -4.81
N GLY A 342 -11.98 -56.91 -4.65
CA GLY A 342 -13.29 -57.17 -5.23
C GLY A 342 -14.39 -56.41 -4.50
N GLU A 343 -15.25 -55.73 -5.25
CA GLU A 343 -16.48 -55.15 -4.75
C GLU A 343 -17.67 -55.97 -5.23
N GLU A 344 -18.60 -56.28 -4.31
CA GLU A 344 -19.81 -57.02 -4.64
C GLU A 344 -20.80 -56.10 -5.36
N GLN A 345 -21.35 -56.55 -6.49
CA GLN A 345 -22.38 -55.82 -7.21
C GLN A 345 -23.62 -55.73 -6.31
N ARG A 346 -23.97 -54.52 -5.86
CA ARG A 346 -25.26 -54.29 -5.21
C ARG A 346 -26.35 -54.38 -6.28
N GLY A 347 -26.90 -55.57 -6.46
CA GLY A 347 -27.98 -55.81 -7.42
C GLY A 347 -29.16 -54.89 -7.13
N GLU A 348 -29.55 -54.07 -8.10
CA GLU A 348 -30.90 -53.52 -8.16
C GLU A 348 -31.83 -54.71 -8.46
N GLU A 349 -32.51 -55.22 -7.43
CA GLU A 349 -33.61 -56.16 -7.61
C GLU A 349 -34.71 -55.47 -8.42
N MET A 350 -34.86 -55.91 -9.67
CA MET A 350 -35.99 -55.55 -10.52
C MET A 350 -37.23 -56.26 -9.96
N ILE A 351 -38.00 -55.56 -9.13
CA ILE A 351 -39.30 -56.06 -8.65
C ILE A 351 -40.24 -56.15 -9.86
N SER A 352 -40.45 -57.37 -10.37
CA SER A 352 -41.51 -57.66 -11.32
C SER A 352 -42.85 -57.68 -10.58
N VAL A 353 -43.61 -56.59 -10.65
CA VAL A 353 -45.00 -56.59 -10.17
C VAL A 353 -45.86 -57.31 -11.20
N THR A 354 -46.22 -58.55 -10.91
CA THR A 354 -47.29 -59.26 -11.60
C THR A 354 -48.64 -58.67 -11.19
N SER A 355 -49.38 -58.15 -12.16
CA SER A 355 -50.78 -57.74 -12.01
C SER A 355 -51.65 -58.95 -11.72
N GLY A 356 -52.21 -59.03 -10.52
CA GLY A 356 -53.33 -59.90 -10.17
C GLY A 356 -54.53 -59.04 -9.84
N GLU A 357 -55.57 -59.16 -10.67
CA GLU A 357 -56.92 -58.64 -10.43
C GLU A 357 -57.56 -59.41 -9.28
N GLU A 358 -58.28 -58.70 -8.39
CA GLU A 358 -59.46 -59.26 -7.71
C GLU A 358 -60.39 -58.12 -7.26
N GLU A 359 -61.66 -58.30 -7.59
CA GLU A 359 -62.79 -57.37 -7.48
C GLU A 359 -63.30 -57.15 -6.04
N GLU A 360 -63.56 -55.88 -5.74
CA GLU A 360 -64.81 -55.29 -5.21
C GLU A 360 -65.61 -55.97 -4.08
N GLN A 361 -65.77 -55.24 -2.95
CA GLN A 361 -67.08 -55.06 -2.30
C GLN A 361 -67.09 -53.89 -1.27
N ASP A 362 -67.87 -52.85 -1.61
CA ASP A 362 -68.40 -51.78 -0.73
C ASP A 362 -69.76 -52.26 -0.15
N PRO A 363 -70.23 -51.85 1.06
CA PRO A 363 -70.85 -50.52 1.22
C PRO A 363 -70.65 -49.84 2.59
N GLY A 364 -70.51 -48.51 2.57
CA GLY A 364 -71.48 -47.66 3.27
C GLY A 364 -71.02 -46.72 4.41
N ALA A 365 -71.08 -45.43 4.08
CA ALA A 365 -71.56 -44.28 4.86
C ALA A 365 -70.75 -43.70 6.04
N GLY A 366 -70.44 -42.40 5.94
CA GLY A 366 -70.11 -41.53 7.07
C GLY A 366 -69.35 -40.26 6.67
N ALA A 367 -70.08 -39.17 6.44
CA ALA A 367 -69.53 -37.85 6.13
C ALA A 367 -68.77 -37.21 7.31
N VAL A 368 -67.83 -36.28 7.03
CA VAL A 368 -67.88 -34.85 7.42
C VAL A 368 -66.49 -34.17 7.34
N SER A 369 -66.43 -33.12 6.50
CA SER A 369 -65.68 -31.83 6.56
C SER A 369 -64.17 -31.68 6.30
N ALA A 370 -63.89 -30.72 5.40
CA ALA A 370 -62.95 -29.58 5.45
C ALA A 370 -61.85 -29.50 4.33
N PRO A 371 -61.45 -28.27 3.90
CA PRO A 371 -61.04 -27.96 2.52
C PRO A 371 -59.51 -27.85 2.29
N PRO A 372 -59.02 -27.67 1.04
CA PRO A 372 -57.63 -27.99 0.67
C PRO A 372 -56.65 -26.80 0.56
N LEU A 373 -55.41 -27.13 0.91
CA LEU A 373 -54.09 -26.89 0.27
C LEU A 373 -53.67 -25.50 -0.23
N SER A 374 -52.47 -25.11 0.22
CA SER A 374 -51.46 -24.39 -0.58
C SER A 374 -50.06 -24.88 -0.19
N PRO A 375 -49.14 -25.08 -1.15
CA PRO A 375 -47.71 -25.17 -0.87
C PRO A 375 -46.95 -24.02 -1.53
N THR A 376 -46.04 -23.43 -0.77
CA THR A 376 -45.03 -22.47 -1.24
C THR A 376 -43.79 -23.21 -1.71
N GLY A 377 -43.36 -22.93 -2.95
CA GLY A 377 -42.08 -23.35 -3.50
C GLY A 377 -41.62 -22.34 -4.54
N TRP A 378 -40.58 -21.57 -4.21
CA TRP A 378 -39.87 -20.69 -5.14
C TRP A 378 -38.46 -21.27 -5.36
N ALA A 379 -38.16 -21.64 -6.60
CA ALA A 379 -36.82 -21.88 -7.10
C ALA A 379 -36.42 -20.70 -7.99
N GLY A 380 -35.23 -20.15 -7.77
CA GLY A 380 -34.63 -19.08 -8.58
C GLY A 380 -33.81 -19.63 -9.74
N GLU A 381 -33.93 -18.97 -10.88
CA GLU A 381 -33.30 -19.30 -12.16
C GLU A 381 -32.08 -18.42 -12.45
N ALA A 382 -31.13 -18.98 -13.20
CA ALA A 382 -29.90 -18.35 -13.70
C ALA A 382 -30.14 -17.50 -14.97
N PRO A 383 -29.25 -16.56 -15.33
CA PRO A 383 -29.41 -15.76 -16.54
C PRO A 383 -28.58 -16.28 -17.73
N ARG A 384 -29.13 -16.14 -18.94
CA ARG A 384 -28.39 -16.15 -20.21
C ARG A 384 -28.55 -14.80 -20.93
N ARG A 385 -27.44 -14.36 -21.54
CA ARG A 385 -27.30 -13.36 -22.63
C ARG A 385 -28.03 -13.82 -23.92
N PRO A 386 -28.26 -13.00 -24.96
CA PRO A 386 -27.23 -12.26 -25.75
C PRO A 386 -27.67 -10.83 -26.26
N GLU A 387 -26.76 -9.92 -26.64
CA GLU A 387 -26.33 -9.47 -28.02
C GLU A 387 -27.51 -9.21 -29.00
N SER A 388 -27.58 -8.24 -29.92
CA SER A 388 -26.77 -7.13 -30.49
C SER A 388 -27.68 -6.51 -31.60
N ALA A 389 -27.73 -5.20 -31.87
CA ALA A 389 -27.10 -4.54 -33.05
C ALA A 389 -28.10 -3.60 -33.79
N THR A 390 -27.56 -2.47 -34.31
CA THR A 390 -27.85 -1.77 -35.60
C THR A 390 -29.23 -1.13 -35.85
N THR A 391 -29.34 0.22 -35.79
CA THR A 391 -29.22 1.27 -36.87
C THR A 391 -30.50 1.53 -37.70
N GLU A 392 -31.00 2.77 -37.67
CA GLU A 392 -31.22 3.71 -38.82
C GLU A 392 -32.23 4.84 -38.45
N GLU A 393 -31.87 6.09 -38.83
CA GLU A 393 -32.69 7.33 -38.87
C GLU A 393 -33.59 7.35 -40.16
N PRO A 394 -34.42 8.38 -40.53
CA PRO A 394 -34.51 9.78 -40.06
C PRO A 394 -35.93 10.44 -40.00
N ASP A 395 -35.90 11.76 -39.72
CA ASP A 395 -36.78 12.86 -40.16
C ASP A 395 -37.84 13.50 -39.22
N SER A 396 -37.46 14.69 -38.73
CA SER A 396 -38.07 16.00 -39.02
C SER A 396 -38.97 16.71 -37.99
N SER A 397 -38.66 18.01 -37.88
CA SER A 397 -39.47 19.19 -37.50
C SER A 397 -39.62 19.57 -36.01
N GLY A 398 -39.34 20.84 -35.72
CA GLY A 398 -39.77 21.49 -34.47
C GLY A 398 -38.81 22.54 -33.91
N SER A 399 -38.83 23.75 -34.47
CA SER A 399 -38.27 24.99 -33.92
C SER A 399 -38.74 25.28 -32.47
N THR A 400 -37.91 25.90 -31.63
CA THR A 400 -38.14 27.24 -31.03
C THR A 400 -36.89 27.70 -30.25
N SER A 401 -36.54 28.96 -30.46
CA SER A 401 -35.50 29.79 -29.85
C SER A 401 -35.70 30.12 -28.37
N VAL A 402 -34.64 30.14 -27.55
CA VAL A 402 -34.44 31.13 -26.46
C VAL A 402 -32.92 31.33 -26.23
N ALA A 403 -32.47 32.59 -26.30
CA ALA A 403 -31.18 33.08 -25.80
C ALA A 403 -31.42 33.92 -24.52
N PRO A 404 -30.39 34.37 -23.78
CA PRO A 404 -30.21 34.11 -22.36
C PRO A 404 -30.76 35.22 -21.43
N ARG A 405 -31.12 34.84 -20.20
CA ARG A 405 -31.43 35.77 -19.11
C ARG A 405 -30.17 36.02 -18.27
N GLU A 406 -29.42 37.02 -18.68
CA GLU A 406 -28.59 37.87 -17.80
C GLU A 406 -29.39 39.17 -17.61
N ALA A 407 -29.38 39.74 -16.40
CA ALA A 407 -30.18 40.89 -15.93
C ALA A 407 -31.54 40.55 -15.28
N GLU A 408 -31.49 40.05 -14.04
CA GLU A 408 -32.48 40.33 -12.96
C GLU A 408 -32.03 39.65 -11.65
N ARG A 409 -30.83 40.02 -11.13
CA ARG A 409 -30.43 39.85 -9.70
C ARG A 409 -29.39 40.91 -9.33
N GLU A 410 -29.67 42.16 -9.66
CA GLU A 410 -29.00 43.34 -9.10
C GLU A 410 -30.09 44.27 -8.57
N ALA A 411 -30.50 44.04 -7.33
CA ALA A 411 -31.15 44.95 -6.39
C ALA A 411 -31.79 44.07 -5.29
N GLU A 412 -31.50 44.41 -4.03
CA GLU A 412 -31.99 43.74 -2.80
C GLU A 412 -31.19 42.51 -2.32
N MET A 413 -29.94 42.72 -1.90
CA MET A 413 -29.46 42.24 -0.58
C MET A 413 -28.11 42.91 -0.22
N GLU A 414 -28.13 44.23 -0.03
CA GLU A 414 -27.08 44.96 0.67
C GLU A 414 -27.63 45.41 2.02
N GLU A 415 -27.57 44.50 3.00
CA GLU A 415 -27.67 44.85 4.42
C GLU A 415 -26.51 44.14 5.13
N GLN A 416 -25.36 44.81 5.13
CA GLN A 416 -24.18 44.40 5.88
C GLN A 416 -24.43 44.63 7.37
N GLU A 417 -24.78 43.57 8.08
CA GLU A 417 -24.73 43.54 9.54
C GLU A 417 -23.26 43.45 9.99
N THR A 418 -22.71 44.58 10.43
CA THR A 418 -21.38 44.64 11.05
C THR A 418 -21.39 43.92 12.40
N VAL A 419 -20.87 42.69 12.45
CA VAL A 419 -20.63 41.99 13.71
C VAL A 419 -19.48 42.68 14.48
N PRO A 420 -19.66 43.08 15.75
CA PRO A 420 -18.64 43.81 16.49
C PRO A 420 -17.39 42.95 16.74
N VAL A 421 -16.22 43.59 16.71
CA VAL A 421 -14.86 43.03 16.84
C VAL A 421 -14.67 42.12 18.06
N THR A 422 -15.54 42.25 19.07
CA THR A 422 -15.56 41.43 20.30
C THR A 422 -15.89 39.95 20.07
N VAL A 423 -16.65 39.60 19.02
CA VAL A 423 -17.08 38.21 18.75
C VAL A 423 -15.98 37.37 18.05
N ARG A 424 -15.10 37.99 17.25
CA ARG A 424 -13.99 37.28 16.58
C ARG A 424 -12.90 36.82 17.55
N GLY A 425 -12.66 37.56 18.64
CA GLY A 425 -11.71 37.18 19.68
C GLY A 425 -12.17 35.96 20.48
N GLN A 426 -13.46 35.86 20.79
CA GLN A 426 -14.03 34.74 21.55
C GLN A 426 -13.99 33.42 20.78
N VAL A 427 -14.26 33.44 19.46
CA VAL A 427 -14.19 32.24 18.61
C VAL A 427 -12.75 31.72 18.46
N ALA A 428 -11.76 32.61 18.38
CA ALA A 428 -10.35 32.23 18.29
C ALA A 428 -9.80 31.66 19.61
N VAL A 429 -10.20 32.23 20.76
CA VAL A 429 -9.86 31.72 22.09
C VAL A 429 -10.49 30.35 22.33
N GLU A 430 -11.73 30.13 21.91
CA GLU A 430 -12.39 28.85 22.08
C GLU A 430 -11.84 27.76 21.12
N ALA A 431 -11.41 28.13 19.92
CA ALA A 431 -10.67 27.23 19.03
C ALA A 431 -9.31 26.82 19.62
N CYS A 432 -8.56 27.78 20.22
CA CYS A 432 -7.29 27.50 20.89
C CYS A 432 -7.47 26.61 22.12
N LEU A 433 -8.51 26.84 22.94
CA LEU A 433 -8.82 25.99 24.10
C LEU A 433 -9.19 24.56 23.70
N ARG A 434 -9.90 24.37 22.58
CA ARG A 434 -10.22 23.04 22.04
C ARG A 434 -8.97 22.32 21.53
N ILE A 435 -8.03 23.04 20.93
CA ILE A 435 -6.73 22.47 20.51
C ILE A 435 -5.91 22.09 21.75
N LEU A 436 -5.86 22.96 22.77
CA LEU A 436 -5.14 22.72 24.02
C LEU A 436 -5.66 21.46 24.76
N HIS A 437 -6.98 21.33 24.90
CA HIS A 437 -7.59 20.13 25.50
C HIS A 437 -7.38 18.86 24.67
N ARG A 438 -7.37 18.95 23.33
CA ARG A 438 -7.03 17.80 22.47
C ARG A 438 -5.57 17.39 22.61
N THR A 439 -4.65 18.34 22.75
CA THR A 439 -3.23 18.05 23.00
C THR A 439 -3.01 17.48 24.40
N GLU A 440 -3.72 17.97 25.42
CA GLU A 440 -3.66 17.43 26.79
C GLU A 440 -4.19 15.98 26.84
N ALA A 441 -5.30 15.70 26.17
CA ALA A 441 -5.83 14.35 26.04
C ALA A 441 -4.88 13.40 25.27
N ALA A 442 -4.22 13.88 24.21
CA ALA A 442 -3.23 13.12 23.45
C ALA A 442 -1.98 12.81 24.29
N VAL A 443 -1.49 13.79 25.06
CA VAL A 443 -0.35 13.61 25.98
C VAL A 443 -0.72 12.65 27.11
N THR A 444 -1.94 12.69 27.61
CA THR A 444 -2.42 11.78 28.67
C THR A 444 -2.56 10.34 28.16
N ARG A 445 -3.00 10.15 26.90
CA ARG A 445 -3.01 8.84 26.23
C ARG A 445 -1.59 8.30 26.00
N LEU A 446 -0.68 9.13 25.52
CA LEU A 446 0.72 8.76 25.33
C LEU A 446 1.39 8.38 26.66
N ALA A 447 1.07 9.08 27.75
CA ALA A 447 1.55 8.74 29.10
C ALA A 447 0.96 7.41 29.60
N GLY A 448 -0.31 7.11 29.27
CA GLY A 448 -0.93 5.80 29.51
C GLY A 448 -0.23 4.68 28.75
N ASP A 449 0.02 4.86 27.46
CA ASP A 449 0.69 3.88 26.61
C ASP A 449 2.14 3.62 27.07
N ILE A 450 2.86 4.67 27.48
CA ILE A 450 4.21 4.56 28.06
C ILE A 450 4.17 3.83 29.41
N SER A 451 3.13 4.04 30.23
CA SER A 451 2.93 3.30 31.49
C SER A 451 2.65 1.81 31.25
N VAL A 452 1.89 1.47 30.21
CA VAL A 452 1.61 0.08 29.82
C VAL A 452 2.91 -0.58 29.32
N ILE A 453 3.66 0.09 28.45
CA ILE A 453 4.97 -0.39 27.95
C ILE A 453 5.96 -0.59 29.12
N GLY A 454 5.97 0.33 30.09
CA GLY A 454 6.79 0.22 31.30
C GLY A 454 6.43 -1.01 32.16
N GLN A 455 5.14 -1.34 32.28
CA GLN A 455 4.68 -2.55 32.96
C GLN A 455 5.04 -3.81 32.18
N THR A 456 4.90 -3.82 30.85
CA THR A 456 5.30 -4.95 30.00
C THR A 456 6.80 -5.23 30.11
N ILE A 457 7.64 -4.19 30.17
CA ILE A 457 9.09 -4.32 30.35
C ILE A 457 9.45 -4.83 31.75
N GLN A 458 8.70 -4.44 32.79
CA GLN A 458 8.88 -4.96 34.15
C GLN A 458 8.48 -6.44 34.26
N GLU A 459 7.41 -6.86 33.59
CA GLU A 459 6.96 -8.26 33.55
C GLU A 459 7.98 -9.13 32.78
N MET A 460 8.45 -8.67 31.62
CA MET A 460 9.52 -9.36 30.86
C MET A 460 10.82 -9.48 31.66
N ARG A 461 11.19 -8.45 32.43
CA ARG A 461 12.36 -8.52 33.32
C ARG A 461 12.16 -9.55 34.44
N ARG A 462 10.97 -9.59 35.05
CA ARG A 462 10.64 -10.56 36.11
C ARG A 462 10.65 -12.00 35.58
N GLU A 463 10.12 -12.25 34.40
CA GLU A 463 10.22 -13.57 33.74
C GLU A 463 11.67 -13.96 33.46
N MET A 464 12.48 -13.02 32.95
CA MET A 464 13.90 -13.26 32.65
C MET A 464 14.73 -13.51 33.92
N GLU A 465 14.44 -12.81 35.03
CA GLU A 465 15.06 -13.05 36.34
C GLU A 465 14.62 -14.39 36.96
N THR A 466 13.39 -14.85 36.67
CA THR A 466 12.88 -16.16 37.11
C THR A 466 13.55 -17.31 36.33
N LEU A 467 13.79 -17.12 35.03
CA LEU A 467 14.53 -18.05 34.18
C LEU A 467 16.01 -18.15 34.57
N LEU A 468 16.63 -17.03 34.96
CA LEU A 468 18.01 -17.00 35.44
C LEU A 468 18.16 -17.53 36.88
N GLY A 469 17.09 -17.50 37.69
CA GLY A 469 17.06 -17.99 39.07
C GLY A 469 16.89 -19.50 39.22
N GLN A 470 16.53 -20.24 38.15
CA GLN A 470 16.39 -21.71 38.19
C GLN A 470 17.61 -22.47 37.65
N GLY A 471 18.67 -21.78 37.21
CA GLY A 471 19.90 -22.40 36.70
C GLY A 471 20.91 -22.72 37.81
N GLY A 472 20.62 -23.72 38.62
CA GLY A 472 21.46 -24.09 39.76
C GLY A 472 21.49 -25.59 40.08
N GLU A 473 21.51 -26.46 39.08
CA GLU A 473 22.03 -27.85 39.13
C GLU A 473 22.07 -28.41 37.68
N GLY A 474 23.27 -28.72 37.16
CA GLY A 474 23.43 -29.29 35.80
C GLY A 474 23.46 -30.82 35.79
N PRO A 475 23.86 -31.48 34.68
CA PRO A 475 23.76 -31.13 33.27
C PRO A 475 22.81 -32.10 32.52
N GLY A 476 22.17 -31.63 31.45
CA GLY A 476 21.40 -32.48 30.54
C GLY A 476 21.22 -31.78 29.21
N ASP A 477 21.62 -32.46 28.14
CA ASP A 477 21.49 -32.07 26.74
C ASP A 477 20.18 -31.32 26.44
N ILE A 478 20.26 -30.24 25.66
CA ILE A 478 19.39 -30.01 24.49
C ILE A 478 20.16 -29.10 23.52
N SER A 479 20.39 -29.67 22.33
CA SER A 479 20.79 -28.99 21.10
C SER A 479 19.74 -27.96 20.68
N LEU A 480 20.17 -26.72 20.44
CA LEU A 480 19.33 -25.69 19.83
C LEU A 480 19.19 -25.96 18.33
N SER A 481 17.98 -26.39 17.94
CA SER A 481 17.37 -26.17 16.63
C SER A 481 16.69 -24.81 16.60
#